data_AF-A0A261U045-F1
#
_entry.id   AF-A0A261U045-F1
#
_cell.length_a   1.000
_cell.length_b   1.000
_cell.length_c   1.000
_cell.angle_alpha   90.00
_cell.angle_beta   90.00
_cell.angle_gamma   90.00
#
_symmetry.space_group_name_H-M   'P 1'
#
loop_
_entity.id
_entity.type
_entity.pdbx_description
1 polymer ?
#
loop_
_entity_poly.entity_id
_entity_poly.type
_entity_poly.pdbx_seq_one_letter_code
_entity_poly.pdbx_strand_id
1 'polypeptide(L)'
;MKSTTRCALAALTLLLAACANEGAPGARPAAPMPGADLDPHGCKPTAGYAWCERLAQCVRPWELARARGLATGPEAFADYCGAPAAAPAFRVPPQ
;
A
#
# COMPACT_ATOMS: atom_id res chain seq x y z
N MET A 1 -25.33 -56.67 19.01
CA MET A 1 -24.33 -56.35 17.96
C MET A 1 -24.70 -54.97 17.39
N LYS A 2 -24.63 -53.81 18.04
CA LYS A 2 -23.60 -53.11 18.84
C LYS A 2 -22.27 -52.97 18.10
N SER A 3 -22.06 -51.78 17.51
CA SER A 3 -20.75 -51.18 17.19
C SER A 3 -20.20 -51.31 15.76
N THR A 4 -20.89 -50.73 14.77
CA THR A 4 -20.29 -50.47 13.43
C THR A 4 -20.37 -49.00 13.00
N THR A 5 -21.29 -48.22 13.57
CA THR A 5 -21.53 -46.82 13.15
C THR A 5 -20.51 -45.82 13.72
N ARG A 6 -19.73 -46.18 14.75
CA ARG A 6 -18.76 -45.28 15.40
C ARG A 6 -17.46 -45.10 14.62
N CYS A 7 -17.09 -46.06 13.76
CA CYS A 7 -15.88 -45.96 12.96
C CYS A 7 -16.03 -44.98 11.78
N ALA A 8 -17.22 -44.91 11.16
CA ALA A 8 -17.48 -44.02 10.04
C ALA A 8 -17.46 -42.53 10.45
N LEU A 9 -17.94 -42.22 11.66
CA LEU A 9 -17.97 -40.84 12.18
C LEU A 9 -16.59 -40.31 12.58
N ALA A 10 -15.67 -41.17 13.03
CA ALA A 10 -14.30 -40.76 13.37
C ALA A 10 -13.45 -40.43 12.13
N ALA A 11 -13.69 -41.12 11.01
CA ALA A 11 -13.00 -40.85 9.75
C ALA A 11 -13.41 -39.51 9.11
N LEU A 12 -14.67 -39.11 9.27
CA LEU A 12 -15.18 -37.85 8.71
C LEU A 12 -14.64 -36.62 9.46
N THR A 13 -14.38 -36.73 10.77
CA THR A 13 -13.78 -35.65 11.56
C THR A 13 -12.29 -35.43 11.27
N LEU A 14 -11.56 -36.45 10.80
CA LEU A 14 -10.15 -36.31 10.43
C LEU A 14 -9.93 -35.56 9.10
N LEU A 15 -10.94 -35.47 8.23
CA LEU A 15 -10.83 -34.79 6.93
C LEU A 15 -10.99 -33.25 7.03
N LEU A 16 -11.54 -32.72 8.13
CA LEU A 16 -11.75 -31.26 8.30
C LEU A 16 -10.62 -30.54 9.05
N ALA A 17 -9.59 -31.24 9.54
CA ALA A 17 -8.54 -30.64 10.37
C ALA A 17 -7.26 -30.26 9.60
N ALA A 18 -7.24 -30.37 8.27
CA ALA A 18 -6.08 -30.00 7.44
C ALA A 18 -6.10 -28.52 7.04
N CYS A 19 -6.23 -27.62 8.02
CA CYS A 19 -5.98 -26.18 7.88
C CYS A 19 -5.25 -25.67 9.13
N ALA A 20 -4.25 -26.41 9.61
CA ALA A 20 -3.22 -25.82 10.43
C ALA A 20 -2.28 -25.07 9.48
N ASN A 21 -2.52 -23.77 9.31
CA ASN A 21 -1.50 -22.86 8.79
C ASN A 21 -0.39 -22.81 9.84
N GLU A 22 0.58 -23.71 9.74
CA GLU A 22 1.83 -23.64 10.48
C GLU A 22 2.52 -22.33 10.10
N GLY A 23 2.36 -21.33 10.96
CA GLY A 23 3.21 -20.15 10.95
C GLY A 23 4.65 -20.62 11.18
N ALA A 24 5.43 -20.64 10.10
CA ALA A 24 6.82 -21.05 10.14
C ALA A 24 7.61 -20.15 11.14
N PRO A 25 8.32 -20.73 12.12
CA PRO A 25 9.22 -19.97 12.96
C PRO A 25 10.50 -19.68 12.17
N GLY A 26 10.49 -18.58 11.41
CA GLY A 26 11.62 -18.26 10.55
C GLY A 26 11.46 -17.03 9.66
N ALA A 27 10.44 -16.20 9.86
CA ALA A 27 10.36 -14.93 9.15
C ALA A 27 11.51 -14.01 9.61
N ARG A 28 12.65 -14.09 8.90
CA ARG A 28 13.64 -13.01 8.89
C ARG A 28 12.88 -11.70 8.65
N PRO A 29 13.19 -10.61 9.38
CA PRO A 29 12.60 -9.32 9.05
C PRO A 29 12.87 -9.08 7.57
N ALA A 30 11.80 -8.99 6.79
CA ALA A 30 11.90 -8.74 5.37
C ALA A 30 12.71 -7.46 5.20
N ALA A 31 13.78 -7.52 4.41
CA ALA A 31 14.48 -6.30 4.04
C ALA A 31 13.45 -5.32 3.48
N PRO A 32 13.51 -4.02 3.83
CA PRO A 32 12.55 -3.05 3.33
C PRO A 32 12.54 -3.13 1.80
N MET A 33 11.41 -3.53 1.23
CA MET A 33 11.28 -3.62 -0.22
C MET A 33 11.36 -2.19 -0.77
N PRO A 34 12.25 -1.92 -1.75
CA PRO A 34 12.31 -0.62 -2.41
C PRO A 34 10.92 -0.25 -2.93
N GLY A 35 10.41 0.91 -2.52
CA GLY A 35 9.09 1.34 -2.88
C GLY A 35 7.92 0.80 -2.02
N ALA A 36 8.19 0.31 -0.82
CA ALA A 36 7.14 0.05 0.16
C ALA A 36 6.81 1.28 1.06
N ASP A 37 7.39 2.44 0.77
CA ASP A 37 7.14 3.69 1.49
C ASP A 37 5.75 4.23 1.18
N LEU A 38 4.97 4.48 2.23
CA LEU A 38 3.67 5.13 2.15
C LEU A 38 3.60 6.26 3.19
N ASP A 39 2.99 7.38 2.82
CA ASP A 39 2.65 8.46 3.73
C ASP A 39 1.30 8.17 4.45
N PRO A 40 0.83 9.03 5.39
CA PRO A 40 -0.43 8.82 6.09
C PRO A 40 -1.67 8.76 5.19
N HIS A 41 -1.59 9.27 3.96
CA HIS A 41 -2.65 9.23 2.96
C HIS A 41 -2.52 8.04 2.00
N GLY A 42 -1.50 7.19 2.21
CA GLY A 42 -1.20 6.06 1.33
C GLY A 42 -0.53 6.46 0.01
N CYS A 43 -0.01 7.68 -0.10
CA CYS A 43 0.79 8.08 -1.25
C CYS A 43 2.21 7.52 -1.12
N LYS A 44 2.88 7.30 -2.26
CA LYS A 44 4.25 6.76 -2.32
C LYS A 44 5.27 7.87 -2.66
N PRO A 45 5.90 8.52 -1.66
CA PRO A 45 6.75 9.69 -1.89
C PRO A 45 8.00 9.37 -2.74
N THR A 46 8.58 8.18 -2.62
CA THR A 46 9.75 7.78 -3.44
C THR A 46 9.41 7.59 -4.91
N ALA A 47 8.14 7.32 -5.25
CA ALA A 47 7.64 7.35 -6.64
C ALA A 47 7.21 8.76 -7.06
N GLY A 48 7.31 9.73 -6.16
CA GLY A 48 6.98 11.13 -6.39
C GLY A 48 5.49 11.45 -6.32
N TYR A 49 4.69 10.60 -5.66
CA TYR A 49 3.31 10.92 -5.33
C TYR A 49 3.25 11.78 -4.07
N ALA A 50 2.39 12.79 -4.10
CA ALA A 50 2.04 13.63 -2.96
C ALA A 50 0.52 13.73 -2.82
N TRP A 51 0.05 13.78 -1.58
CA TRP A 51 -1.37 13.98 -1.30
C TRP A 51 -1.84 15.38 -1.71
N CYS A 52 -3.01 15.44 -2.34
CA CYS A 52 -3.66 16.69 -2.70
C CYS A 52 -5.06 16.76 -2.07
N GLU A 53 -5.24 17.56 -1.02
CA GLU A 53 -6.52 17.69 -0.30
C GLU A 53 -7.65 18.10 -1.24
N ARG A 54 -7.41 19.10 -2.10
CA ARG A 54 -8.40 19.57 -3.09
C ARG A 54 -8.95 18.44 -3.96
N LEU A 55 -8.12 17.47 -4.29
CA LEU A 55 -8.45 16.39 -5.22
C LEU A 55 -8.71 15.05 -4.53
N ALA A 56 -8.52 14.99 -3.20
CA ALA A 56 -8.55 13.78 -2.38
C ALA A 56 -7.82 12.59 -3.04
N GLN A 57 -6.63 12.85 -3.60
CA GLN A 57 -5.89 11.83 -4.34
C GLN A 57 -4.38 12.05 -4.26
N CYS A 58 -3.64 10.97 -4.45
CA CYS A 58 -2.19 11.02 -4.66
C CYS A 58 -1.89 11.42 -6.10
N VAL A 59 -1.20 12.56 -6.28
CA VAL A 59 -0.83 13.09 -7.60
C VAL A 59 0.68 13.22 -7.72
N ARG A 60 1.19 13.24 -8.94
CA ARG A 60 2.56 13.68 -9.25
C ARG A 60 2.53 15.19 -9.51
N PRO A 61 3.15 16.04 -8.66
CA PRO A 61 2.94 17.49 -8.74
C PRO A 61 3.38 18.14 -10.05
N TRP A 62 4.38 17.58 -10.74
CA TRP A 62 4.79 18.05 -12.07
C TRP A 62 3.82 17.65 -13.19
N GLU A 63 3.13 16.52 -13.07
CA GLU A 63 2.05 16.16 -13.99
C GLU A 63 0.85 17.05 -13.78
N LEU A 64 0.48 17.28 -12.51
CA LEU A 64 -0.59 18.20 -12.15
C LEU A 64 -0.28 19.61 -12.66
N ALA A 65 0.96 20.10 -12.46
CA ALA A 65 1.38 21.40 -12.94
C ALA A 65 1.25 21.51 -14.47
N ARG A 66 1.72 20.50 -15.22
CA ARG A 66 1.53 20.45 -16.69
C ARG A 66 0.05 20.43 -17.09
N ALA A 67 -0.76 19.61 -16.44
CA ALA A 67 -2.17 19.43 -16.79
C ALA A 67 -3.03 20.65 -16.44
N ARG A 68 -2.63 21.44 -15.45
CA ARG A 68 -3.38 22.60 -14.94
C ARG A 68 -2.73 23.95 -15.24
N GLY A 69 -1.59 23.97 -15.93
CA GLY A 69 -0.84 25.19 -16.23
C GLY A 69 -0.30 25.90 -14.98
N LEU A 70 0.05 25.15 -13.92
CA LEU A 70 0.61 25.72 -12.70
C LEU A 70 2.12 25.94 -12.86
N ALA A 71 2.68 26.85 -12.06
CA ALA A 71 4.12 26.98 -11.94
C ALA A 71 4.73 25.67 -11.40
N THR A 72 5.94 25.36 -11.83
CA THR A 72 6.69 24.22 -11.29
C THR A 72 7.26 24.58 -9.93
N GLY A 73 6.87 23.85 -8.89
CA GLY A 73 7.44 24.05 -7.56
C GLY A 73 6.53 23.56 -6.44
N PRO A 74 7.08 23.39 -5.23
CA PRO A 74 6.32 23.02 -4.05
C PRO A 74 5.31 24.11 -3.63
N GLU A 75 5.61 25.39 -3.87
CA GLU A 75 4.73 26.52 -3.51
C GLU A 75 3.43 26.48 -4.32
N ALA A 76 3.53 26.41 -5.65
CA ALA A 76 2.36 26.34 -6.52
C ALA A 76 1.53 25.08 -6.30
N PHE A 77 2.19 23.97 -5.94
CA PHE A 77 1.50 22.75 -5.53
C PHE A 77 0.75 22.94 -4.20
N ALA A 78 1.41 23.51 -3.18
CA ALA A 78 0.80 23.78 -1.88
C ALA A 78 -0.40 24.72 -2.00
N ASP A 79 -0.28 25.80 -2.79
CA ASP A 79 -1.37 26.73 -3.06
C ASP A 79 -2.56 26.05 -3.74
N TYR A 80 -2.30 25.21 -4.74
CA TYR A 80 -3.35 24.50 -5.44
C TYR A 80 -3.98 23.41 -4.56
N CYS A 81 -3.18 22.57 -3.92
CA CYS A 81 -3.65 21.39 -3.22
C CYS A 81 -4.03 21.60 -1.76
N GLY A 82 -3.59 22.68 -1.10
CA GLY A 82 -3.77 22.90 0.33
C GLY A 82 -2.94 21.95 1.21
N ALA A 83 -1.92 21.30 0.65
CA ALA A 83 -1.06 20.35 1.35
C ALA A 83 0.17 21.06 1.96
N PRO A 84 0.62 20.69 3.18
CA PRO A 84 1.88 21.20 3.71
C PRO A 84 3.06 20.76 2.81
N ALA A 85 4.13 21.56 2.80
CA ALA A 85 5.32 21.44 1.95
C ALA A 85 6.18 20.16 2.14
N ALA A 86 5.59 19.06 2.61
CA ALA A 86 6.14 17.71 2.49
C ALA A 86 6.13 17.18 1.03
N ALA A 87 5.77 18.04 0.08
CA ALA A 87 6.07 17.90 -1.33
C ALA A 87 7.58 17.57 -1.48
N PRO A 88 7.95 16.34 -1.89
CA PRO A 88 9.36 15.99 -2.06
C PRO A 88 10.00 16.94 -3.07
N ALA A 89 11.28 17.27 -2.90
CA ALA A 89 12.02 18.08 -3.85
C ALA A 89 11.80 17.54 -5.28
N PHE A 90 10.91 18.20 -6.02
CA PHE A 90 10.40 17.72 -7.30
C PHE A 90 11.47 17.89 -8.35
N ARG A 91 12.38 16.93 -8.45
CA ARG A 91 13.22 16.83 -9.62
C ARG A 91 12.31 16.36 -10.76
N VAL A 92 11.95 17.29 -11.64
CA VAL A 92 11.23 16.99 -12.88
C VAL A 92 12.00 15.85 -13.56
N PRO A 93 11.40 14.65 -13.75
CA PRO A 93 12.06 13.62 -14.51
C PRO A 93 12.31 14.15 -15.93
N PRO A 94 13.50 13.91 -16.51
CA PRO A 94 13.73 14.25 -17.91
C PRO A 94 12.65 13.54 -18.74
N GLN A 95 11.96 14.32 -19.58
CA GLN A 95 10.95 13.83 -20.51
C GLN A 95 11.63 13.11 -21.67
#